data_AF-A0A9D7PL87-F1
#
_entry.id   AF-A0A9D7PL87-F1
#
_cell.length_a   1.000
_cell.length_b   1.000
_cell.length_c   1.000
_cell.angle_alpha   90.00
_cell.angle_beta   90.00
_cell.angle_gamma   90.00
#
_symmetry.space_group_name_H-M   'P 1'
#
loop_
_entity.id
_entity.type
_entity.pdbx_description
1 polymer ?
#
loop_
_entity_poly.entity_id
_entity_poly.type
_entity_poly.pdbx_seq_one_letter_code
_entity_poly.pdbx_strand_id
1 'polypeptide(L)'
;MIDEQVITRTFTIAGIYSTGLEEYDQKLALADISELQSLAGWTPTQIGGYELFVSDLKNVDQIADNIYENYLGEELYVETIRQKFPSILIGLTCRGPTNMSYRYSCW
;
A
#
# COMPACT_ATOMS: atom_id res chain seq x y z
N MET A 1 -23.13 23.94 1.94
CA MET A 1 -22.52 23.44 0.69
C MET A 1 -21.05 23.80 0.80
N ILE A 2 -20.20 22.80 1.02
CA ILE A 2 -18.76 23.00 1.12
C ILE A 2 -18.26 22.92 -0.32
N ASP A 3 -17.66 24.01 -0.81
CA ASP A 3 -17.04 24.06 -2.14
C ASP A 3 -15.81 23.16 -2.09
N GLU A 4 -15.95 21.92 -2.55
CA GLU A 4 -14.84 20.99 -2.65
C GLU A 4 -14.00 21.43 -3.84
N GLN A 5 -13.03 22.31 -3.57
CA GLN A 5 -12.12 22.81 -4.58
C GLN A 5 -11.33 21.64 -5.16
N VAL A 6 -11.72 21.21 -6.37
CA VAL A 6 -11.02 20.18 -7.12
C VAL A 6 -9.70 20.78 -7.61
N ILE A 7 -8.62 20.56 -6.86
CA ILE A 7 -7.28 20.95 -7.29
C ILE A 7 -6.86 20.04 -8.43
N THR A 8 -6.77 20.60 -9.63
CA THR A 8 -6.39 19.87 -10.85
C THR A 8 -4.98 20.28 -11.27
N ARG A 9 -4.12 19.28 -11.51
CA ARG A 9 -2.75 19.50 -12.00
C ARG A 9 -2.47 18.54 -13.15
N THR A 10 -1.88 19.07 -14.21
CA THR A 10 -1.53 18.29 -15.39
C THR A 10 -0.17 17.63 -15.17
N PHE A 11 -0.13 16.31 -15.29
CA PHE A 11 1.12 15.54 -15.25
C PHE A 11 1.47 15.02 -16.65
N THR A 12 2.77 14.90 -16.92
CA THR A 12 3.25 14.23 -18.13
C THR A 12 3.47 12.76 -17.84
N ILE A 13 2.92 11.88 -18.67
CA ILE A 13 3.07 10.44 -18.51
C ILE A 13 4.49 10.05 -18.93
N ALA A 14 5.30 9.61 -17.97
CA ALA A 14 6.67 9.15 -18.22
C ALA A 14 6.74 7.68 -18.65
N GLY A 15 5.76 6.87 -18.28
CA GLY A 15 5.70 5.44 -18.59
C GLY A 15 4.45 4.78 -18.04
N ILE A 16 4.18 3.57 -18.52
CA ILE A 16 3.08 2.72 -18.05
C ILE A 16 3.73 1.48 -17.43
N TYR A 17 3.29 1.11 -16.22
CA TYR A 17 3.71 -0.12 -15.57
C TYR A 17 2.56 -1.12 -15.53
N SER A 18 2.88 -2.41 -15.49
CA SER A 18 1.92 -3.46 -15.22
C SER A 18 2.53 -4.47 -14.27
N THR A 19 1.89 -4.66 -13.12
CA THR A 19 2.29 -5.61 -12.08
C THR A 19 1.57 -6.96 -12.23
N GLY A 20 0.65 -7.08 -13.19
CA GLY A 20 -0.22 -8.26 -13.37
C GLY A 20 -1.40 -8.30 -12.40
N LEU A 21 -1.54 -7.28 -11.54
CA LEU A 21 -2.66 -7.08 -10.64
C LEU A 21 -3.51 -5.92 -11.18
N GLU A 22 -4.35 -6.23 -12.17
CA GLU A 22 -5.08 -5.23 -12.96
C GLU A 22 -5.96 -4.29 -12.11
N GLU A 23 -6.57 -4.82 -11.04
CA GLU A 23 -7.39 -4.02 -10.12
C GLU A 23 -6.61 -2.93 -9.38
N TYR A 24 -5.29 -3.09 -9.24
CA TYR A 24 -4.40 -2.15 -8.57
C TYR A 24 -3.68 -1.23 -9.55
N ASP A 25 -3.23 -1.77 -10.68
CA ASP A 25 -2.57 -1.01 -11.73
C ASP A 25 -3.46 0.13 -12.27
N GLN A 26 -4.79 -0.04 -12.28
CA GLN A 26 -5.74 0.99 -12.72
C GLN A 26 -5.99 2.10 -11.69
N LYS A 27 -5.68 1.87 -10.40
CA LYS A 27 -6.01 2.78 -9.30
C LYS A 27 -4.80 3.52 -8.74
N LEU A 28 -3.60 3.06 -9.06
CA LEU A 28 -2.35 3.60 -8.55
C LEU A 28 -1.63 4.38 -9.65
N ALA A 29 -0.95 5.45 -9.25
CA ALA A 29 -0.03 6.19 -10.09
C ALA A 29 1.17 6.60 -9.23
N LEU A 30 2.36 6.56 -9.83
CA LEU A 30 3.59 7.00 -9.18
C LEU A 30 3.92 8.41 -9.65
N ALA A 31 4.18 9.31 -8.71
CA ALA A 31 4.53 10.71 -8.96
C ALA A 31 5.59 11.18 -7.95
N ASP A 32 6.23 12.31 -8.26
CA ASP A 32 7.16 12.96 -7.34
C ASP A 32 6.42 13.49 -6.11
N ILE A 33 6.92 13.18 -4.91
CA ILE A 33 6.36 13.64 -3.65
C ILE A 33 6.35 15.16 -3.54
N SER A 34 7.32 15.85 -4.14
CA SER A 34 7.43 17.32 -4.12
C SER A 34 6.22 17.96 -4.80
N GLU A 35 5.75 17.36 -5.90
CA GLU A 35 4.58 17.82 -6.63
C GLU A 35 3.30 17.56 -5.84
N LEU A 36 3.21 16.41 -5.14
CA LEU A 36 2.09 16.08 -4.25
C LEU A 36 2.01 17.02 -3.05
N GLN A 37 3.15 17.34 -2.43
CA GLN A 37 3.22 18.31 -1.33
C GLN A 37 2.75 19.69 -1.79
N SER A 38 3.19 20.14 -2.97
CA SER A 38 2.74 21.41 -3.55
C SER A 38 1.23 21.41 -3.85
N LEU A 39 0.68 20.30 -4.33
CA LEU A 39 -0.76 20.15 -4.59
C LEU A 39 -1.58 20.19 -3.31
N ALA A 40 -1.11 19.52 -2.25
CA ALA A 40 -1.78 19.42 -0.96
C ALA A 40 -1.56 20.65 -0.05
N GLY A 41 -0.70 21.60 -0.46
CA GLY A 41 -0.31 22.74 0.36
C GLY A 41 0.56 22.37 1.56
N TRP A 42 1.26 21.23 1.49
CA TRP A 42 2.14 20.75 2.55
C TRP A 42 3.51 21.42 2.50
N THR A 43 4.14 21.55 3.67
CA THR A 43 5.55 21.97 3.74
C THR A 43 6.46 20.85 3.23
N PRO A 44 7.69 21.14 2.77
CA PRO A 44 8.61 20.09 2.30
C PRO A 44 8.98 19.06 3.38
N THR A 45 8.75 19.38 4.65
CA THR A 45 8.96 18.50 5.80
C THR A 45 7.74 17.63 6.13
N GLN A 46 6.58 17.89 5.54
CA GLN A 46 5.35 17.16 5.80
C GLN A 46 5.20 16.01 4.81
N ILE A 47 4.98 14.82 5.35
CA ILE A 47 4.73 13.60 4.59
C ILE A 47 3.52 12.88 5.21
N GLY A 48 2.81 12.08 4.42
CA GLY A 48 1.65 11.33 4.91
C GLY A 48 2.01 10.20 5.87
N GLY A 49 3.25 9.70 5.81
CA GLY A 49 3.74 8.61 6.66
C GLY A 49 5.04 8.03 6.13
N TYR A 50 5.60 7.08 6.88
CA TYR A 50 6.80 6.35 6.50
C TYR A 50 6.44 4.94 6.03
N GLU A 51 7.09 4.50 4.95
CA GLU A 51 7.03 3.11 4.51
C GLU A 51 8.29 2.37 4.97
N LEU A 52 8.10 1.31 5.75
CA LEU A 52 9.19 0.51 6.30
C LEU A 52 9.27 -0.82 5.55
N PHE A 53 10.40 -1.05 4.89
CA PHE A 53 10.67 -2.32 4.20
C PHE A 53 11.26 -3.33 5.17
N VAL A 54 10.59 -4.47 5.32
CA VAL A 54 11.01 -5.55 6.21
C VAL A 54 11.43 -6.76 5.37
N SER A 55 12.60 -7.33 5.66
CA SER A 55 13.14 -8.48 4.93
C SER A 55 12.37 -9.79 5.17
N ASP A 56 11.74 -9.94 6.34
CA ASP A 56 10.95 -11.13 6.71
C ASP A 56 9.49 -10.76 7.02
N LEU A 57 8.61 -11.06 6.07
CA LEU A 57 7.17 -10.81 6.20
C LEU A 57 6.50 -11.66 7.29
N LYS A 58 7.14 -12.75 7.78
CA LYS A 58 6.54 -13.62 8.80
C LYS A 58 6.43 -12.94 10.16
N ASN A 59 7.36 -12.04 10.48
CA ASN A 59 7.40 -11.34 11.76
C ASN A 59 6.88 -9.90 11.66
N VAL A 60 6.20 -9.55 10.56
CA VAL A 60 5.76 -8.18 10.31
C VAL A 60 4.82 -7.65 11.39
N ASP A 61 3.96 -8.51 11.95
CA ASP A 61 3.01 -8.12 12.99
C ASP A 61 3.75 -7.81 14.31
N GLN A 62 4.73 -8.64 14.71
CA GLN A 62 5.54 -8.39 15.90
C GLN A 62 6.40 -7.12 15.77
N ILE A 63 6.90 -6.85 14.58
CA ILE A 63 7.67 -5.63 14.29
C ILE A 63 6.75 -4.41 14.35
N ALA A 64 5.54 -4.50 13.82
CA ALA A 64 4.55 -3.43 13.87
C ALA A 64 4.15 -3.10 15.32
N ASP A 65 3.88 -4.12 16.14
CA ASP A 65 3.57 -3.96 17.56
C ASP A 65 4.72 -3.28 18.32
N ASN A 66 5.96 -3.71 18.07
CA ASN A 66 7.12 -3.10 18.70
C ASN A 66 7.29 -1.62 18.33
N ILE A 67 7.06 -1.27 17.06
CA ILE A 67 7.13 0.11 16.58
C ILE A 67 6.04 0.96 17.25
N TYR A 68 4.83 0.42 17.33
CA TYR A 68 3.70 1.10 17.96
C TYR A 68 3.95 1.37 19.44
N GLU A 69 4.44 0.40 20.19
CA GLU A 69 4.65 0.55 21.64
C GLU A 69 5.86 1.42 22.00
N ASN A 70 6.96 1.34 21.24
CA ASN A 70 8.24 1.93 21.66
C ASN A 70 8.59 3.25 20.95
N TYR A 71 8.02 3.52 19.77
CA TYR A 71 8.50 4.61 18.91
C TYR A 71 7.42 5.61 18.47
N LEU A 72 6.13 5.28 18.61
CA LEU A 72 5.04 6.14 18.14
C LEU A 72 4.35 6.91 19.27
N GLY A 73 3.91 8.14 18.95
CA GLY A 73 3.01 8.91 19.80
C GLY A 73 1.55 8.55 19.53
N GLU A 74 0.65 8.92 20.45
CA GLU A 74 -0.79 8.56 20.42
C GLU A 74 -1.53 8.97 19.12
N GLU A 75 -0.97 9.89 18.33
CA GLU A 75 -1.57 10.38 17.08
C GLU A 75 -1.18 9.56 15.83
N LEU A 76 -0.19 8.67 15.93
CA LEU A 76 0.31 7.89 14.81
C LEU A 76 -0.10 6.42 14.94
N TYR A 77 -0.40 5.79 13.80
CA TYR A 77 -0.74 4.37 13.74
C TYR A 77 0.19 3.62 12.78
N VAL A 78 0.40 2.33 13.04
CA VAL A 78 1.09 1.42 12.12
C VAL A 78 0.05 0.58 11.41
N GLU A 79 0.11 0.54 10.09
CA GLU A 79 -0.65 -0.42 9.29
C GLU A 79 0.32 -1.35 8.57
N THR A 80 0.08 -2.65 8.66
CA THR A 80 0.86 -3.63 7.90
C THR A 80 0.32 -3.76 6.48
N ILE A 81 1.16 -4.20 5.55
CA ILE A 81 0.74 -4.51 4.17
C ILE A 81 -0.42 -5.51 4.12
N ARG A 82 -0.54 -6.40 5.13
CA ARG A 82 -1.62 -7.38 5.26
C ARG A 82 -2.97 -6.71 5.54
N GLN A 83 -2.97 -5.68 6.36
CA GLN A 83 -4.17 -4.91 6.71
C GLN A 83 -4.56 -3.95 5.58
N LYS A 84 -3.56 -3.29 4.99
CA LYS A 84 -3.77 -2.29 3.94
C LYS A 84 -4.21 -2.92 2.60
N PHE A 85 -3.69 -4.11 2.28
CA PHE A 85 -3.95 -4.79 1.01
C PHE A 85 -4.26 -6.29 1.20
N PRO A 86 -5.40 -6.63 1.81
CA PRO A 86 -5.77 -8.03 2.04
C PRO A 86 -6.00 -8.80 0.73
N SER A 87 -6.53 -8.14 -0.31
CA SER A 87 -6.90 -8.78 -1.58
C SER A 87 -5.70 -9.30 -2.37
N ILE A 88 -4.52 -8.66 -2.27
CA ILE A 88 -3.29 -9.12 -2.95
C ILE A 88 -2.76 -10.41 -2.30
N LEU A 89 -2.91 -10.53 -0.98
CA LEU A 89 -2.32 -11.62 -0.19
C LEU A 89 -3.25 -12.83 -0.04
N ILE A 90 -4.51 -12.73 -0.44
CA ILE A 90 -5.49 -13.82 -0.36
C ILE A 90 -5.00 -15.08 -1.10
N GLY A 91 -4.37 -14.91 -2.26
CA GLY A 91 -3.91 -16.02 -3.11
C GLY A 91 -2.68 -16.77 -2.59
N LEU A 92 -1.82 -16.12 -1.82
CA LEU A 92 -0.61 -16.73 -1.26
C LEU A 92 -0.89 -17.50 0.05
N THR A 93 -2.01 -17.20 0.70
CA THR A 93 -2.36 -17.77 2.02
C THR A 93 -3.20 -19.04 1.90
N CYS A 94 -3.86 -19.28 0.76
CA CYS A 94 -4.71 -20.46 0.52
C CYS A 94 -3.97 -21.77 0.18
N ARG A 95 -2.66 -21.90 0.47
CA ARG A 95 -1.97 -23.20 0.51
C ARG A 95 -1.64 -23.63 1.95
N GLY A 96 -2.66 -23.74 2.80
CA GLY A 96 -2.65 -24.67 3.93
C GLY A 96 -2.80 -26.12 3.42
N PRO A 97 -2.45 -27.16 4.21
CA PRO A 97 -2.28 -28.52 3.71
C PRO A 97 -3.63 -29.14 3.36
N THR A 98 -4.10 -28.95 2.13
CA THR A 98 -5.22 -29.70 1.60
C THR A 98 -4.71 -31.07 1.17
N ASN A 99 -4.76 -32.00 2.12
CA ASN A 99 -4.98 -33.40 1.77
C ASN A 99 -6.36 -33.51 1.12
N MET A 100 -6.46 -33.13 -0.16
CA MET A 100 -7.63 -33.41 -0.97
C MET A 100 -7.23 -33.31 -2.45
N SER A 101 -7.01 -34.48 -3.03
CA SER A 101 -6.82 -34.70 -4.46
C SER A 101 -7.95 -34.03 -5.24
N TYR A 102 -7.63 -33.01 -6.02
CA TYR A 102 -8.43 -32.65 -7.19
C TYR A 102 -7.50 -32.43 -8.38
N ARG A 103 -7.56 -33.37 -9.32
CA ARG A 103 -7.12 -33.20 -10.70
C ARG A 103 -7.94 -32.08 -11.32
N TYR A 104 -7.27 -31.05 -11.82
CA TYR A 104 -7.85 -30.18 -12.84
C TYR A 104 -7.05 -30.40 -14.13
N SER A 105 -7.70 -31.00 -15.12
CA SER A 105 -7.30 -30.90 -16.52
C SER A 105 -7.64 -29.49 -16.99
N CYS A 106 -6.60 -28.72 -17.31
CA CYS A 106 -6.70 -27.43 -17.98
C CYS A 106 -7.25 -27.65 -19.40
N TRP A 107 -8.31 -26.92 -19.76
CA TRP A 107 -8.55 -26.44 -21.12
C TRP A 107 -8.41 -24.93 -21.07
#